data_AF-A0A7J9PX65-F1
#
_entry.id   AF-A0A7J9PX65-F1
#
_cell.length_a   1.000
_cell.length_b   1.000
_cell.length_c   1.000
_cell.angle_alpha   90.00
_cell.angle_beta   90.00
_cell.angle_gamma   90.00
#
_symmetry.space_group_name_H-M   'P 1'
#
loop_
_entity.id
_entity.type
_entity.pdbx_description
1 polymer ?
#
loop_
_entity_poly.entity_id
_entity_poly.type
_entity_poly.pdbx_seq_one_letter_code
_entity_poly.pdbx_strand_id
1 'polypeptide(L)' 'MIAGVDEAGRGPVIGPLVFAGIEVNDEEKLKKLGVKDSKRHSPARR' A
#
# COMPACT_ATOMS: atom_id res chain seq x y z
N MET A 1 -3.70 -18.51 3.48
CA MET A 1 -3.88 -17.31 2.66
C MET A 1 -4.15 -16.16 3.60
N ILE A 2 -3.37 -15.08 3.49
CA ILE A 2 -3.47 -13.86 4.30
C ILE A 2 -3.43 -12.69 3.32
N ALA A 3 -4.37 -11.75 3.45
CA ALA A 3 -4.39 -10.52 2.69
C ALA A 3 -4.14 -9.33 3.62
N GLY A 4 -3.34 -8.37 3.14
CA GLY A 4 -3.18 -7.07 3.78
C GLY A 4 -4.18 -6.08 3.20
N VAL A 5 -4.80 -5.26 4.04
CA VAL A 5 -5.80 -4.26 3.64
C VAL A 5 -5.44 -2.92 4.29
N ASP A 6 -5.54 -1.85 3.53
CA ASP A 6 -5.31 -0.48 4.01
C ASP A 6 -6.17 0.53 3.22
N GLU A 7 -6.30 1.74 3.75
CA GLU A 7 -7.08 2.81 3.17
C GLU A 7 -6.30 4.13 2.98
N ALA A 8 -6.77 4.96 2.05
CA ALA A 8 -6.29 6.32 1.87
C ALA A 8 -7.47 7.27 1.66
N GLY A 9 -7.43 8.43 2.29
CA GLY A 9 -8.46 9.47 2.13
C GLY A 9 -9.59 9.44 3.17
N ARG A 10 -9.38 8.88 4.36
CA ARG A 10 -10.39 8.90 5.45
C ARG A 10 -10.65 10.30 6.04
N GLY A 11 -9.63 11.16 6.07
CA GLY A 11 -9.68 12.49 6.68
C GLY A 11 -10.01 13.69 5.78
N PRO A 12 -9.60 13.72 4.49
CA PRO A 12 -9.88 14.83 3.59
C PRO A 12 -11.37 15.09 3.36
N VAL A 13 -11.73 16.37 3.17
CA VAL A 13 -13.10 16.80 2.85
C VAL A 13 -13.41 16.62 1.35
N ILE A 14 -12.38 16.68 0.51
CA ILE A 14 -12.49 16.60 -0.95
C ILE A 14 -11.66 15.42 -1.43
N GLY A 15 -12.22 14.66 -2.37
CA GLY A 15 -11.62 13.46 -2.94
C GLY A 15 -12.26 12.18 -2.41
N PRO A 16 -12.02 11.04 -3.08
CA PRO A 16 -12.59 9.77 -2.67
C PRO A 16 -11.84 9.17 -1.47
N LEU A 17 -12.55 8.34 -0.70
CA LEU A 17 -11.95 7.33 0.17
C LEU A 17 -11.67 6.07 -0.65
N VAL A 18 -10.44 5.57 -0.60
CA VAL A 18 -9.99 4.40 -1.36
C VAL A 18 -9.55 3.31 -0.40
N PHE A 19 -10.01 2.08 -0.66
CA PHE A 19 -9.53 0.87 0.02
C PHE A 19 -8.79 -0.01 -0.99
N ALA A 20 -7.70 -0.63 -0.54
CA ALA A 20 -6.98 -1.62 -1.33
C ALA A 20 -6.68 -2.86 -0.49
N GLY A 21 -6.84 -4.04 -1.11
CA GLY A 21 -6.46 -5.32 -0.55
C GLY A 21 -5.41 -5.98 -1.44
N ILE A 22 -4.36 -6.53 -0.84
CA ILE A 22 -3.30 -7.23 -1.56
C ILE A 22 -3.12 -8.61 -0.94
N GLU A 23 -3.24 -9.63 -1.79
CA GLU A 23 -2.83 -10.99 -1.50
C GLU A 23 -1.57 -11.32 -2.30
N VAL A 24 -0.62 -12.01 -1.66
CA VAL A 24 0.57 -12.51 -2.33
C VAL A 24 0.77 -13.98 -2.01
N ASN A 25 1.27 -14.72 -3.01
CA ASN A 25 1.65 -16.11 -2.85
C ASN A 25 3.05 -16.26 -2.21
N ASP A 26 3.86 -15.20 -2.18
CA ASP A 26 5.24 -15.19 -1.69
C ASP A 26 5.59 -13.83 -1.07
N GLU A 27 5.73 -13.79 0.26
CA GLU A 27 6.03 -12.59 1.04
C GLU A 27 7.48 -12.09 0.81
N GLU A 28 8.42 -12.97 0.44
CA GLU A 28 9.81 -12.57 0.24
C GLU A 28 9.97 -11.63 -0.96
N LYS A 29 9.08 -11.72 -1.95
CA LYS A 29 9.02 -10.75 -3.06
C LYS A 29 8.69 -9.34 -2.56
N LEU A 30 7.75 -9.20 -1.62
CA LEU A 30 7.41 -7.89 -1.04
C LEU A 30 8.58 -7.31 -0.25
N LYS A 31 9.27 -8.15 0.53
CA LYS A 31 10.47 -7.71 1.29
C LYS A 31 11.58 -7.23 0.36
N LYS A 32 11.87 -7.97 -0.72
CA LYS A 32 12.87 -7.60 -1.73
C LYS A 32 12.52 -6.31 -2.48
N LEU A 33 11.23 -6.02 -2.66
CA LEU A 33 10.77 -4.76 -3.24
C LEU A 33 10.98 -3.54 -2.32
N GLY A 34 11.29 -3.75 -1.04
CA GLY A 34 11.49 -2.63 -0.09
C GLY A 34 10.20 -1.89 0.27
N VAL A 35 9.04 -2.58 0.26
CA VAL A 35 7.74 -1.91 0.49
C VAL A 35 7.61 -1.30 1.90
N LYS A 36 8.43 -1.75 2.87
CA LYS A 36 8.41 -1.31 4.26
C LYS A 36 8.75 0.19 4.42
N ASP A 37 9.69 0.71 3.64
CA ASP A 37 10.11 2.11 3.66
C ASP A 37 9.58 2.93 2.46
N SER A 38 8.55 2.40 1.78
CA SER A 38 7.88 3.02 0.62
C SER A 38 7.40 4.46 0.84
N LYS A 39 7.13 4.85 2.09
CA LYS A 39 6.77 6.23 2.46
C LYS A 39 7.85 7.26 2.12
N ARG A 40 9.11 6.83 1.98
CA ARG A 40 10.24 7.69 1.60
C ARG A 40 10.31 7.94 0.09
N HIS A 41 9.57 7.20 -0.72
CA HIS A 41 9.54 7.40 -2.17
C HIS A 41 8.81 8.69 -2.55
N SER A 42 9.27 9.30 -3.65
CA SER A 42 8.55 10.40 -4.28
C SER A 42 7.19 9.93 -4.79
N PRO A 43 6.19 10.83 -4.96
CA PRO A 43 4.88 10.43 -5.46
C PRO A 43 4.92 9.69 -6.80
N ALA A 44 5.82 10.07 -7.71
CA ALA A 44 5.98 9.40 -9.01
C ALA A 44 6.66 8.01 -8.92
N ARG A 45 7.28 7.68 -7.79
CA ARG A 45 8.01 6.43 -7.57
C ARG A 45 7.24 5.44 -6.67
N ARG A 46 6.17 5.89 -6.00
CA ARG A 46 5.22 5.03 -5.28
C ARG A 46 4.27 4.37 -6.27
#